data_AF-A0A1E3LB89-F1
#
_entry.id   AF-A0A1E3LB89-F1
#
_cell.length_a   1.000
_cell.length_b   1.000
_cell.length_c   1.000
_cell.angle_alpha   90.00
_cell.angle_beta   90.00
_cell.angle_gamma   90.00
#
_symmetry.space_group_name_H-M   'P 1'
#
loop_
_entity.id
_entity.type
_entity.pdbx_description
1 polymer ?
#
loop_
_entity_poly.entity_id
_entity_poly.type
_entity_poly.pdbx_seq_one_letter_code
_entity_poly.pdbx_strand_id
1 'polypeptide(L)'
;MSFINVTPEYGLVIRKAALFERGVSLEKLLATMKVEAPLDSDDRLISFGPSFGQEALDGLMRELLGLGLQYFDDFVEVIGDYPAWCRFKVGYAVGKE
;
A
#
# COMPACT_ATOMS: atom_id res chain seq x y z
N MET A 1 18.76 -1.82 -1.66
CA MET A 1 17.41 -2.19 -1.24
C MET A 1 16.87 -1.03 -0.44
N SER A 2 15.86 -0.35 -0.97
CA SER A 2 15.18 0.78 -0.32
C SER A 2 14.08 0.24 0.59
N PHE A 3 13.68 1.07 1.54
CA PHE A 3 12.64 0.75 2.52
C PHE A 3 11.74 1.95 2.68
N ILE A 4 10.43 1.71 2.72
CA ILE A 4 9.42 2.73 3.02
C ILE A 4 8.82 2.48 4.40
N ASN A 5 8.41 3.56 5.06
CA ASN A 5 7.70 3.48 6.34
C ASN A 5 6.29 2.96 6.12
N VAL A 6 5.84 2.10 7.03
CA VAL A 6 4.47 1.57 7.05
C VAL A 6 3.87 1.69 8.45
N THR A 7 2.55 1.70 8.51
CA THR A 7 1.81 1.61 9.76
C THR A 7 1.22 0.21 9.92
N PRO A 8 1.27 -0.39 11.13
CA PRO A 8 0.60 -1.66 11.41
C PRO A 8 -0.91 -1.50 11.69
N GLU A 9 -1.41 -0.27 11.73
CA GLU A 9 -2.82 0.06 11.98
C GLU A 9 -3.59 0.15 10.65
N TYR A 10 -3.83 -1.01 10.02
CA TYR A 10 -4.56 -1.10 8.74
C TYR A 10 -3.88 -0.31 7.61
N GLY A 11 -2.57 -0.49 7.47
CA GLY A 11 -1.79 0.08 6.38
C GLY A 11 -1.96 -0.69 5.08
N LEU A 12 -1.60 -0.05 3.96
CA LEU A 12 -1.54 -0.69 2.64
C LEU A 12 -0.20 -0.37 1.99
N VAL A 13 0.35 -1.34 1.27
CA VAL A 13 1.56 -1.18 0.45
C VAL A 13 1.22 -1.59 -0.97
N ILE A 14 1.61 -0.75 -1.94
CA ILE A 14 1.30 -0.94 -3.36
C ILE A 14 2.60 -0.87 -4.17
N ARG A 15 2.77 -1.80 -5.11
CA ARG A 15 3.86 -1.83 -6.08
C ARG A 15 3.61 -0.79 -7.18
N LYS A 16 4.52 0.16 -7.36
CA LYS A 16 4.41 1.20 -8.39
C LYS A 16 4.34 0.64 -9.80
N ALA A 17 5.13 -0.39 -10.09
CA ALA A 17 5.13 -1.05 -11.40
C ALA A 17 3.73 -1.59 -11.78
N ALA A 18 2.96 -2.09 -10.80
CA ALA A 18 1.59 -2.53 -11.03
C ALA A 18 0.68 -1.38 -11.51
N LEU A 19 0.83 -0.19 -10.95
CA LEU A 19 0.06 0.99 -11.38
C LEU A 19 0.33 1.32 -12.84
N PHE A 20 1.60 1.28 -13.26
CA PHE A 20 1.99 1.51 -14.64
C PHE A 20 1.47 0.40 -15.57
N GLU A 21 1.61 -0.87 -15.18
CA GLU A 21 1.14 -2.04 -15.93
C GLU A 21 -0.39 -2.03 -16.14
N ARG A 22 -1.15 -1.52 -15.16
CA ARG A 22 -2.61 -1.41 -15.20
C ARG A 22 -3.11 -0.05 -15.72
N GLY A 23 -2.22 0.88 -16.06
CA GLY A 23 -2.57 2.23 -16.52
C GLY A 23 -3.27 3.10 -15.47
N VAL A 24 -3.04 2.84 -14.19
CA VAL A 24 -3.57 3.61 -13.06
C VAL A 24 -2.63 4.77 -12.75
N SER A 25 -3.10 6.01 -12.89
CA SER A 25 -2.31 7.18 -12.50
C SER A 25 -2.22 7.30 -10.98
N LEU A 26 -1.15 7.93 -10.49
CA LEU A 26 -0.99 8.21 -9.06
C LEU A 26 -2.15 9.05 -8.52
N GLU A 27 -2.63 10.04 -9.29
CA GLU A 27 -3.79 10.87 -8.92
C GLU A 27 -5.06 10.03 -8.72
N LYS A 28 -5.31 9.07 -9.62
CA LYS A 28 -6.46 8.16 -9.51
C LYS A 28 -6.34 7.29 -8.26
N LEU A 29 -5.14 6.79 -7.99
CA LEU A 29 -4.86 6.01 -6.77
C LEU A 29 -5.10 6.87 -5.51
N LEU A 30 -4.57 8.09 -5.45
CA LEU A 30 -4.76 9.00 -4.31
C LEU A 30 -6.25 9.31 -4.09
N ALA A 31 -7.00 9.55 -5.17
CA ALA A 31 -8.45 9.75 -5.10
C ALA A 31 -9.19 8.52 -4.55
N THR A 32 -8.83 7.31 -5.00
CA THR A 32 -9.36 6.05 -4.47
C THR A 32 -9.03 5.87 -2.98
N MET A 33 -7.80 6.21 -2.60
CA MET A 33 -7.33 6.14 -1.21
C MET A 33 -7.88 7.27 -0.33
N LYS A 34 -8.57 8.26 -0.92
CA LYS A 34 -9.15 9.43 -0.24
C LYS A 34 -8.11 10.23 0.56
N VAL A 35 -6.89 10.34 0.03
CA VAL A 35 -5.78 11.07 0.64
C VAL A 35 -5.12 12.00 -0.36
N GLU A 36 -4.48 13.07 0.13
CA GLU A 36 -3.75 14.02 -0.71
C GLU A 36 -2.33 13.53 -1.03
N ALA A 37 -1.75 12.69 -0.17
CA ALA A 37 -0.40 12.17 -0.30
C ALA A 37 -0.29 10.75 0.30
N PRO A 38 0.66 9.94 -0.18
CA PRO A 38 0.98 8.67 0.46
C PRO A 38 1.65 8.88 1.82
N LEU A 39 1.64 7.83 2.66
CA LEU A 39 2.35 7.83 3.95
C LEU A 39 3.86 7.90 3.73
N ASP A 40 4.37 7.08 2.83
CA ASP A 40 5.75 7.10 2.36
C ASP A 40 5.85 6.48 0.97
N SER A 41 6.92 6.76 0.25
CA SER A 41 7.13 6.22 -1.09
C SER A 41 8.59 6.22 -1.50
N ASP A 42 9.00 5.18 -2.21
CA ASP A 42 10.30 5.11 -2.90
C ASP A 42 10.10 4.83 -4.40
N ASP A 43 11.14 4.48 -5.15
CA ASP A 43 11.04 4.22 -6.59
C ASP A 43 10.15 3.02 -6.96
N ARG A 44 9.82 2.13 -6.01
CA ARG A 44 9.16 0.84 -6.27
C ARG A 44 7.85 0.67 -5.52
N LEU A 45 7.72 1.26 -4.34
CA LEU A 45 6.62 1.07 -3.41
C LEU A 45 5.99 2.41 -3.02
N ILE A 46 4.71 2.31 -2.66
CA ILE A 46 3.94 3.39 -2.02
C ILE A 46 3.23 2.77 -0.82
N SER A 47 3.27 3.43 0.33
CA SER A 47 2.48 3.06 1.50
C SER A 47 1.37 4.05 1.79
N PHE A 48 0.31 3.53 2.40
CA PHE A 48 -0.86 4.27 2.84
C PHE A 48 -1.29 3.85 4.24
N GLY A 49 -2.08 4.71 4.86
CA GLY A 49 -2.68 4.49 6.17
C GLY A 49 -2.19 5.48 7.22
N PRO A 50 -2.67 5.34 8.46
CA PRO A 50 -3.55 4.26 8.94
C PRO A 50 -5.00 4.38 8.40
N SER A 51 -5.65 3.25 8.16
CA SER A 51 -7.08 3.21 7.82
C SER A 51 -7.91 3.11 9.10
N PHE A 52 -9.12 3.69 9.12
CA PHE A 52 -10.00 3.66 10.29
C PHE A 52 -10.72 2.31 10.44
N GLY A 53 -9.96 1.27 10.82
CA GLY A 53 -10.48 -0.07 11.07
C GLY A 53 -10.57 -0.99 9.84
N GLN A 54 -10.92 -2.26 10.10
CA GLN A 54 -10.99 -3.31 9.08
C GLN A 54 -11.98 -2.98 7.96
N GLU A 55 -13.16 -2.43 8.28
CA GLU A 55 -14.17 -2.12 7.27
C GLU A 55 -13.70 -1.07 6.25
N ALA A 56 -12.96 -0.06 6.71
CA ALA A 56 -12.38 0.95 5.84
C ALA A 56 -11.30 0.33 4.92
N LEU A 57 -10.46 -0.53 5.49
CA LEU A 57 -9.43 -1.26 4.74
C LEU A 57 -10.05 -2.17 3.67
N ASP A 58 -11.04 -3.00 4.04
CA ASP A 58 -11.73 -3.89 3.10
C ASP A 58 -12.38 -3.13 1.95
N GLY A 59 -12.97 -1.97 2.25
CA GLY A 59 -13.52 -1.06 1.24
C GLY A 59 -12.45 -0.57 0.26
N LEU A 60 -11.30 -0.12 0.77
CA LEU A 60 -10.17 0.30 -0.07
C LEU A 60 -9.61 -0.86 -0.90
N MET A 61 -9.47 -2.05 -0.32
CA MET A 61 -9.02 -3.24 -1.05
C MET A 61 -9.98 -3.58 -2.20
N ARG A 62 -11.29 -3.49 -2.01
CA ARG A 62 -12.28 -3.68 -3.09
C ARG A 62 -12.14 -2.66 -4.20
N GLU A 63 -11.90 -1.39 -3.87
CA GLU A 63 -11.65 -0.35 -4.86
C GLU A 63 -10.35 -0.62 -5.64
N LEU A 64 -9.28 -1.04 -4.97
CA LEU A 64 -8.01 -1.42 -5.61
C LEU A 64 -8.19 -2.62 -6.56
N LEU A 65 -8.93 -3.64 -6.14
CA LEU A 65 -9.33 -4.76 -7.01
C LEU A 65 -10.14 -4.27 -8.22
N GLY A 66 -11.04 -3.30 -8.01
CA GLY A 66 -11.81 -2.65 -9.07
C GLY A 66 -10.97 -1.83 -10.06
N LEU A 67 -9.79 -1.36 -9.65
CA LEU A 67 -8.79 -0.75 -10.54
C LEU A 67 -7.97 -1.79 -11.32
N GLY A 68 -8.20 -3.09 -11.09
CA GLY A 68 -7.48 -4.19 -11.74
C GLY A 68 -6.17 -4.57 -11.07
N LEU A 69 -5.89 -4.06 -9.87
CA LEU A 69 -4.75 -4.48 -9.06
C LEU A 69 -5.04 -5.84 -8.42
N GLN A 70 -4.01 -6.67 -8.28
CA GLN A 70 -4.12 -8.00 -7.68
C GLN A 70 -3.58 -8.01 -6.26
N TYR A 71 -4.34 -8.64 -5.37
CA TYR A 71 -3.92 -8.84 -3.99
C TYR A 71 -2.70 -9.78 -3.92
N PHE A 72 -1.75 -9.50 -3.03
CA PHE A 72 -0.40 -10.09 -2.92
C PHE A 72 0.57 -9.79 -4.05
N ASP A 73 0.14 -9.78 -5.31
CA ASP A 73 1.03 -9.49 -6.45
C ASP A 73 1.31 -7.98 -6.60
N ASP A 74 0.28 -7.15 -6.41
CA ASP A 74 0.34 -5.71 -6.64
C ASP A 74 0.19 -4.89 -5.36
N PHE A 75 -0.57 -5.39 -4.38
CA PHE A 75 -0.72 -4.73 -3.09
C PHE A 75 -0.95 -5.72 -1.94
N VAL A 76 -0.60 -5.29 -0.73
CA VAL A 76 -0.79 -6.03 0.52
C VAL A 76 -1.20 -5.09 1.66
N GLU A 77 -2.02 -5.57 2.57
CA GLU A 77 -2.29 -4.90 3.85
C GLU A 77 -1.17 -5.16 4.86
N VAL A 78 -1.00 -4.20 5.76
CA VAL A 78 -0.11 -4.30 6.90
C VAL A 78 -0.97 -4.11 8.14
N ILE A 79 -1.27 -5.23 8.80
CA ILE A 79 -2.02 -5.26 10.05
C ILE A 79 -1.20 -6.04 11.07
N GLY A 80 -1.07 -5.48 12.27
CA GLY A 80 -0.56 -6.25 13.40
C GLY A 80 -0.72 -5.54 14.72
N ASP A 81 -0.92 -6.32 15.77
CA ASP A 81 -0.98 -5.85 17.14
C ASP A 81 0.44 -5.75 17.69
N TYR A 82 1.04 -4.57 17.57
CA TYR A 82 2.38 -4.28 18.04
C TYR A 82 2.36 -3.12 19.04
N PRO A 83 3.29 -3.12 20.01
CA PRO A 83 3.45 -1.98 20.90
C PRO A 83 3.69 -0.67 20.12
N ALA A 84 3.10 0.43 20.59
CA ALA A 84 3.15 1.74 19.92
C ALA A 84 4.56 2.32 19.73
N TRP A 85 5.58 1.77 20.41
CA TRP A 85 6.98 2.17 20.25
C TRP A 85 7.67 1.48 19.05
N CYS A 86 7.06 0.47 18.45
CA CYS A 86 7.58 -0.17 17.25
C CYS A 86 7.39 0.73 16.01
N ARG A 87 8.37 0.69 15.11
CA ARG A 87 8.31 1.33 13.79
C ARG A 87 8.68 0.29 12.76
N PHE A 88 7.86 0.19 11.72
CA PHE A 88 8.00 -0.84 10.69
C PHE A 88 8.37 -0.22 9.36
N LYS A 89 9.17 -0.96 8.61
CA LYS A 89 9.58 -0.60 7.26
C LYS A 89 9.44 -1.81 6.35
N VAL A 90 9.01 -1.59 5.12
CA VAL A 90 8.86 -2.62 4.10
C VAL A 90 9.81 -2.32 2.95
N GLY A 91 10.51 -3.34 2.48
CA GLY A 91 11.38 -3.27 1.31
C GLY A 91 11.00 -4.33 0.30
N TYR A 92 11.13 -4.01 -0.99
CA TYR A 92 10.82 -4.94 -2.08
C TYR A 92 12.10 -5.57 -2.62
N ALA A 93 12.23 -6.89 -2.45
CA ALA A 93 13.28 -7.69 -3.07
C ALA A 93 12.70 -8.39 -4.31
N VAL A 94 13.34 -8.21 -5.46
CA VAL A 94 13.06 -9.04 -6.63
C VAL A 94 13.69 -10.39 -6.34
N GLY A 95 12.88 -11.45 -6.25
CA GLY A 95 13.39 -12.81 -6.15
C GLY A 95 14.33 -13.06 -7.32
N LYS A 96 15.57 -13.48 -7.03
CA LYS A 96 16.40 -14.09 -8.08
C LYS A 96 15.77 -15.45 -8.36
N GLU A 97 15.17 -15.58 -9.53
CA GLU A 97 14.93 -16.90 -10.15
C GLU A 97 16.26 -17.64 -10.35
#